data_AF-A0A832INX1-F1
#
_entry.id   AF-A0A832INX1-F1
#
_cell.length_a   1.000
_cell.length_b   1.000
_cell.length_c   1.000
_cell.angle_alpha   90.00
_cell.angle_beta   90.00
_cell.angle_gamma   90.00
#
_symmetry.space_group_name_H-M   'P 1'
#
loop_
_entity.id
_entity.type
_entity.pdbx_description
1 polymer ?
#
loop_
_entity_poly.entity_id
_entity_poly.type
_entity_poly.pdbx_seq_one_letter_code
_entity_poly.pdbx_strand_id
1 'polypeptide(L)' 'MLKPHEIRPLSDKEILQRIKENEEALDKIRFQKAVGGEVKNPVQARFLRKEIARMKTILRERELEKRKGEQSSPSTEVV' A
#
# COMPACT_ATOMS: atom_id res chain seq x y z
N MET A 1 -3.48 3.22 -13.63
CA MET A 1 -2.72 2.17 -12.92
C MET A 1 -1.37 2.76 -12.55
N LEU A 2 -1.18 3.10 -11.28
CA LEU A 2 0.10 3.61 -10.77
C LEU A 2 1.20 2.56 -10.91
N LYS A 3 2.38 3.00 -11.34
CA LYS A 3 3.59 2.18 -11.44
C LYS A 3 4.45 2.35 -10.17
N PRO A 4 5.27 1.34 -9.81
CA PRO A 4 6.09 1.42 -8.59
C PRO A 4 7.01 2.64 -8.50
N HIS A 5 7.52 3.14 -9.64
CA HIS A 5 8.37 4.33 -9.67
C HIS A 5 7.66 5.62 -9.26
N GLU A 6 6.33 5.68 -9.39
CA GLU A 6 5.53 6.84 -8.96
C GLU A 6 5.23 6.79 -7.46
N ILE A 7 5.31 5.60 -6.85
CA ILE A 7 5.01 5.39 -5.43
C ILE A 7 6.27 5.57 -4.57
N ARG A 8 7.44 5.14 -5.08
CA ARG A 8 8.73 5.28 -4.39
C ARG A 8 9.12 6.70 -3.94
N PRO A 9 8.81 7.79 -4.65
CA PRO A 9 9.14 9.14 -4.18
C PRO A 9 8.19 9.66 -3.09
N LEU A 10 7.04 9.01 -2.87
CA LEU A 10 6.07 9.44 -1.86
C LEU A 10 6.58 9.14 -0.44
N SER A 11 6.21 9.99 0.51
CA SER A 11 6.47 9.75 1.93
C SER A 11 5.62 8.60 2.46
N ASP A 12 6.07 7.95 3.56
CA ASP A 12 5.31 6.87 4.20
C ASP A 12 3.89 7.32 4.56
N LYS A 13 3.72 8.57 5.03
CA LYS A 13 2.42 9.15 5.39
C LYS A 13 1.50 9.31 4.18
N GLU A 14 2.01 9.81 3.06
CA GLU A 14 1.23 9.95 1.83
C GLU A 14 0.81 8.59 1.28
N ILE A 15 1.71 7.60 1.31
CA ILE A 15 1.38 6.24 0.88
C ILE A 15 0.26 5.65 1.75
N LEU A 16 0.34 5.81 3.07
CA LEU A 16 -0.71 5.35 3.99
C LEU A 16 -2.05 6.04 3.76
N GLN A 17 -2.05 7.37 3.58
CA GLN A 17 -3.25 8.14 3.29
C GLN A 17 -3.91 7.66 1.99
N ARG A 18 -3.11 7.43 0.94
CA ARG A 18 -3.57 6.99 -0.37
C ARG A 18 -4.05 5.53 -0.38
N ILE A 19 -3.48 4.67 0.47
CA ILE A 19 -4.02 3.33 0.75
C ILE A 19 -5.43 3.45 1.31
N LYS A 20 -5.62 4.31 2.33
CA LYS A 20 -6.91 4.49 2.99
C LYS A 20 -7.99 4.96 2.02
N GLU A 21 -7.69 5.98 1.21
CA GLU A 21 -8.60 6.49 0.18
C GLU A 21 -8.97 5.42 -0.85
N ASN A 22 -8.00 4.60 -1.27
CA ASN A 22 -8.25 3.51 -2.21
C ASN A 22 -9.07 2.37 -1.60
N GLU A 23 -8.91 2.10 -0.31
CA GLU A 23 -9.72 1.13 0.44
C GLU A 23 -11.17 1.62 0.56
N GLU A 24 -11.38 2.88 0.92
CA GLU A 24 -12.72 3.51 0.96
C GLU A 24 -13.42 3.47 -0.41
N ALA A 25 -12.69 3.78 -1.49
CA ALA A 25 -13.21 3.68 -2.85
C ALA A 25 -13.56 2.23 -3.24
N LEU A 26 -12.76 1.26 -2.82
CA LEU A 26 -13.01 -0.16 -3.07
C LEU A 26 -14.27 -0.63 -2.32
N ASP A 27 -14.45 -0.18 -1.08
CA ASP A 27 -15.60 -0.53 -0.26
C ASP A 27 -16.88 0.09 -0.79
N LYS A 28 -16.82 1.31 -1.34
CA LYS A 28 -17.95 1.91 -2.05
C LYS A 28 -18.38 1.07 -3.25
N ILE A 29 -17.43 0.57 -4.05
CA ILE A 29 -17.74 -0.31 -5.20
C ILE A 29 -18.32 -1.65 -4.72
N ARG A 30 -17.77 -2.22 -3.64
CA ARG A 30 -18.30 -3.45 -3.03
C ARG A 30 -19.71 -3.26 -2.51
N PHE A 31 -19.98 -2.14 -1.86
CA PHE A 31 -21.31 -1.79 -1.36
C PHE A 31 -22.32 -1.66 -2.50
N GLN A 32 -21.97 -0.92 -3.56
CA GLN A 32 -22.81 -0.79 -4.76
C GLN A 32 -23.14 -2.16 -5.37
N LYS A 33 -22.13 -3.04 -5.47
CA LYS A 33 -22.32 -4.40 -5.94
C LYS A 33 -23.23 -5.22 -5.02
N ALA A 34 -23.09 -5.07 -3.70
CA ALA A 34 -23.86 -5.81 -2.71
C ALA A 34 -25.34 -5.40 -2.67
N VAL A 35 -25.62 -4.11 -2.86
CA VAL A 35 -26.99 -3.56 -2.89
C VAL A 35 -27.71 -3.88 -4.22
N GLY A 36 -27.06 -4.61 -5.13
CA GLY A 36 -27.65 -5.00 -6.42
C GLY A 36 -27.62 -3.88 -7.46
N GLY A 37 -26.85 -2.81 -7.22
CA GLY A 37 -26.63 -1.76 -8.21
C GLY A 37 -25.68 -2.20 -9.32
N GLU A 38 -25.89 -1.69 -10.53
CA GLU A 38 -24.95 -1.89 -11.62
C GLU A 38 -23.60 -1.20 -11.32
N VAL A 39 -22.55 -2.00 -11.27
CA VAL A 39 -21.18 -1.49 -11.17
C VAL A 39 -20.76 -1.01 -12.55
N LYS A 40 -20.80 0.31 -12.77
CA LYS A 40 -20.43 0.94 -14.04
C LYS A 40 -19.02 0.60 -14.52
N ASN A 41 -18.08 0.35 -13.59
CA ASN A 41 -16.70 0.01 -13.94
C ASN A 41 -16.12 -1.10 -13.03
N PRO A 42 -16.36 -2.38 -13.36
CA PRO A 42 -15.84 -3.50 -12.57
C PRO A 42 -14.31 -3.61 -12.61
N VAL A 43 -13.67 -3.05 -13.64
CA VAL A 43 -12.20 -3.06 -13.79
C VAL A 43 -11.55 -2.14 -12.75
N GLN A 44 -12.23 -1.07 -12.32
CA GLN A 44 -11.73 -0.14 -11.32
C GLN A 44 -11.41 -0.82 -9.99
N ALA A 45 -12.27 -1.75 -9.53
CA ALA A 45 -12.02 -2.52 -8.31
C ALA A 45 -10.73 -3.35 -8.40
N ARG A 46 -10.45 -3.91 -9.59
CA ARG A 46 -9.20 -4.66 -9.85
C ARG A 46 -7.98 -3.73 -9.83
N PHE A 47 -8.10 -2.52 -10.35
CA PHE A 47 -7.02 -1.53 -10.31
C PHE A 47 -6.73 -1.05 -8.89
N LEU A 48 -7.76 -0.66 -8.13
CA LEU A 48 -7.62 -0.25 -6.73
C LEU A 48 -6.92 -1.32 -5.88
N ARG A 49 -7.34 -2.58 -6.02
CA ARG A 49 -6.67 -3.71 -5.34
C ARG A 49 -5.18 -3.81 -5.66
N LYS A 50 -4.81 -3.66 -6.94
CA LYS A 50 -3.40 -3.73 -7.36
C LYS A 50 -2.59 -2.53 -6.86
N GLU A 51 -3.18 -1.34 -6.82
CA GLU A 51 -2.53 -0.15 -6.30
C GLU A 51 -2.30 -0.24 -4.79
N ILE A 52 -3.31 -0.67 -4.02
CA ILE A 52 -3.17 -0.96 -2.59
C ILE A 52 -2.04 -1.97 -2.33
N ALA A 53 -2.03 -3.09 -3.08
CA ALA A 53 -1.01 -4.12 -2.91
C ALA A 53 0.40 -3.56 -3.12
N ARG A 54 0.63 -2.79 -4.20
CA ARG A 54 1.95 -2.19 -4.47
C ARG A 54 2.39 -1.19 -3.41
N MET A 55 1.47 -0.34 -2.96
CA MET A 55 1.75 0.62 -1.89
C MET A 55 2.15 -0.09 -0.59
N LYS A 56 1.41 -1.15 -0.21
CA LYS A 56 1.73 -1.99 0.96
C LYS A 56 3.08 -2.70 0.79
N THR A 57 3.40 -3.21 -0.39
CA THR A 57 4.71 -3.83 -0.67
C THR A 57 5.85 -2.84 -0.46
N ILE A 58 5.75 -1.62 -0.98
CA ILE A 58 6.81 -0.61 -0.85
C ILE A 58 7.01 -0.20 0.62
N LEU A 59 5.92 -0.04 1.39
CA LEU A 59 6.03 0.21 2.83
C LEU A 59 6.75 -0.94 3.55
N ARG A 60 6.45 -2.19 3.18
CA ARG A 60 7.10 -3.37 3.75
C ARG A 60 8.58 -3.47 3.36
N GLU A 61 8.92 -3.17 2.11
CA GLU A 61 10.31 -3.08 1.64
C GLU A 61 11.10 -2.07 2.49
N ARG A 62 10.54 -0.86 2.71
CA ARG A 62 11.15 0.16 3.57
C ARG A 62 11.33 -0.30 5.02
N GLU A 63 10.35 -1.01 5.57
CA GLU A 63 10.45 -1.56 6.92
C GLU A 63 11.55 -2.62 7.04
N LEU A 64 11.67 -3.51 6.06
CA LEU A 64 12.69 -4.56 6.03
C LEU A 64 14.11 -3.97 5.92
N GLU A 65 14.30 -2.93 5.12
CA GLU A 65 15.58 -2.21 5.02
C GLU A 65 15.97 -1.56 6.35
N LYS A 66 15.03 -0.92 7.06
CA LYS A 66 15.29 -0.36 8.41
C LYS A 66 15.73 -1.44 9.40
N ARG A 67 15.01 -2.57 9.46
CA ARG A 67 15.36 -3.70 10.34
C ARG A 67 16.72 -4.31 10.01
N LYS A 68 17.10 -4.35 8.73
CA LYS A 68 18.41 -4.87 8.30
C LYS A 68 19.56 -3.98 8.78
N GLY A 69 19.36 -2.67 8.82
CA GLY A 69 20.32 -1.72 9.39
C GLY A 69 20.47 -1.82 10.91
N GLU A 70 19.39 -2.16 11.63
CA GLU A 70 19.42 -2.35 13.09
C GLU A 70 20.13 -3.65 13.53
N GLN A 71 20.15 -4.68 12.67
CA GLN A 71 20.83 -5.96 12.94
C GLN A 71 22.34 -5.92 12.72
N SER A 72 22.88 -4.87 12.09
CA SER A 72 24.32 -4.71 11.81
C SER A 72 25.11 -3.93 12.87
N SER A 73 24.49 -3.49 13.96
CA SER A 73 25.21 -2.99 15.14
C SER A 73 25.62 -4.21 15.98
N PRO A 74 26.86 -4.72 15.85
CA PRO A 74 27.30 -5.83 16.66
C PRO A 74 27.39 -5.34 18.09
N SER A 75 26.99 -6.17 19.03
CA SER A 75 27.45 -6.08 20.41
C SER A 75 28.97 -6.23 20.41
N THR A 76 29.69 -5.13 20.20
CA THR A 76 31.11 -4.99 20.50
C THR A 76 31.21 -4.23 21.81
N GLU A 77 31.97 -4.83 22.73
CA GLU A 77 32.28 -4.38 24.10
C GLU A 77 31.09 -4.50 25.07
N VAL A 78 31.22 -5.11 26.25
CA VAL A 78 32.16 -4.75 27.32
C VAL A 78 32.38 -5.96 28.25
N VAL A 79 33.67 -6.29 28.43
CA VAL A 79 34.37 -6.88 29.60
C VAL A 79 34.13 -8.36 29.95
#